data_AF-A0A7S3ZR63-F1
#
_entry.id   AF-A0A7S3ZR63-F1
#
_cell.length_a   1.000
_cell.length_b   1.000
_cell.length_c   1.000
_cell.angle_alpha   90.00
_cell.angle_beta   90.00
_cell.angle_gamma   90.00
#
_symmetry.space_group_name_H-M   'P 1'
#
loop_
_entity.id
_entity.type
_entity.pdbx_description
1 polymer ?
#
loop_
_entity_poly.entity_id
_entity_poly.type
_entity_poly.pdbx_seq_one_letter_code
_entity_poly.pdbx_strand_id
1 'polypeptide(L)'
;MGICQSFFSGGEKHEHPGEHPGHEVDDHHAGEHLDQVEIVGLLGHGGATIKKIERDSGARIQIDRKRGSVSYEGTETQVNNAKALVAAAALKAHEAPDYCGEDGGKKRAKALRVQKRSREAKRQAHDLWEKGDKAGAKTMSERGKELDAQAKKLHDQAAHAIYLHRNGGRPDNYIDLHGLFVEEALRFLKERLKTFAPGEKLEVVTGAGHHSEDHQAKIKPAVIEYLGKKKLRWEELNAGDLLVYT
;
A
#
# COMPACT_ATOMS: atom_id res chain seq x y z
N MET A 1 -32.19 -74.17 35.42
CA MET A 1 -32.26 -74.52 33.98
C MET A 1 -30.86 -74.28 33.41
N GLY A 2 -30.10 -75.17 32.76
CA GLY A 2 -30.46 -76.22 31.78
C GLY A 2 -30.91 -75.56 30.47
N ILE A 3 -30.41 -75.82 29.25
CA ILE A 3 -29.45 -76.75 28.61
C ILE A 3 -29.04 -76.13 27.23
N CYS A 4 -28.01 -76.47 26.45
CA CYS A 4 -26.95 -77.51 26.47
C CYS A 4 -25.67 -77.01 25.71
N GLN A 5 -24.49 -77.66 25.77
CA GLN A 5 -23.82 -78.51 24.73
C GLN A 5 -23.86 -78.00 23.25
N SER A 6 -22.80 -78.09 22.40
CA SER A 6 -21.48 -78.77 22.54
C SER A 6 -20.50 -78.48 21.37
N PHE A 7 -19.18 -78.54 21.70
CA PHE A 7 -18.05 -79.14 20.94
C PHE A 7 -17.39 -78.46 19.70
N PHE A 8 -16.05 -78.35 19.79
CA PHE A 8 -14.95 -78.65 18.83
C PHE A 8 -15.11 -78.31 17.31
N SER A 9 -14.09 -77.85 16.57
CA SER A 9 -12.64 -78.13 16.73
C SER A 9 -11.73 -77.17 15.93
N GLY A 10 -10.48 -76.99 16.39
CA GLY A 10 -9.29 -76.90 15.51
C GLY A 10 -8.78 -75.52 15.06
N GLY A 11 -7.45 -75.36 15.14
CA GLY A 11 -6.69 -74.43 14.27
C GLY A 11 -5.89 -73.32 14.96
N GLU A 12 -4.70 -73.64 15.47
CA GLU A 12 -3.68 -72.61 15.76
C GLU A 12 -3.16 -71.95 14.48
N LYS A 13 -2.85 -70.65 14.53
CA LYS A 13 -1.47 -70.14 14.30
C LYS A 13 -1.32 -68.64 14.62
N HIS A 14 -0.09 -68.28 14.99
CA HIS A 14 0.38 -66.92 15.25
C HIS A 14 0.36 -66.03 13.99
N GLU A 15 0.13 -64.73 14.17
CA GLU A 15 1.07 -63.65 13.79
C GLU A 15 0.67 -62.30 14.45
N HIS A 16 1.62 -61.37 14.58
CA HIS A 16 1.46 -60.06 15.25
C HIS A 16 1.13 -58.93 14.23
N PRO A 17 1.22 -57.63 14.57
CA PRO A 17 0.15 -56.84 15.15
C PRO A 17 -0.26 -55.64 14.27
N GLY A 18 -1.49 -55.13 14.43
CA GLY A 18 -1.81 -53.82 13.88
C GLY A 18 -3.29 -53.45 13.92
N GLU A 19 -3.59 -52.32 14.55
CA GLU A 19 -4.47 -51.28 13.99
C GLU A 19 -4.42 -50.05 14.92
N HIS A 20 -3.85 -48.95 14.42
CA HIS A 20 -4.05 -47.64 15.02
C HIS A 20 -5.40 -47.11 14.54
N PRO A 21 -6.26 -46.52 15.41
CA PRO A 21 -7.47 -45.85 14.94
C PRO A 21 -7.08 -44.67 14.05
N GLY A 22 -7.65 -44.64 12.85
CA GLY A 22 -7.40 -43.57 11.88
C GLY A 22 -7.82 -42.21 12.46
N HIS A 23 -6.90 -41.25 12.41
CA HIS A 23 -7.24 -39.85 12.61
C HIS A 23 -7.68 -39.32 11.24
N GLU A 24 -9.00 -39.16 11.05
CA GLU A 24 -9.54 -38.52 9.86
C GLU A 24 -9.03 -37.07 9.83
N VAL A 25 -8.20 -36.75 8.83
CA VAL A 25 -7.75 -35.39 8.56
C VAL A 25 -8.70 -34.77 7.55
N ASP A 26 -9.63 -33.95 8.03
CA ASP A 26 -10.54 -33.18 7.19
C ASP A 26 -9.77 -32.07 6.45
N ASP A 27 -9.23 -32.41 5.28
CA ASP A 27 -8.52 -31.51 4.36
C ASP A 27 -9.46 -30.50 3.68
N HIS A 28 -10.03 -29.57 4.46
CA HIS A 28 -10.94 -28.53 3.98
C HIS A 28 -10.26 -27.46 3.10
N HIS A 29 -10.14 -27.77 1.81
CA HIS A 29 -9.68 -26.84 0.77
C HIS A 29 -10.76 -25.81 0.39
N ALA A 30 -10.97 -24.81 1.26
CA ALA A 30 -11.82 -23.65 0.97
C ALA A 30 -10.99 -22.48 0.41
N GLY A 31 -11.05 -22.28 -0.92
CA GLY A 31 -10.49 -21.10 -1.57
C GLY A 31 -11.44 -19.91 -1.49
N GLU A 32 -10.99 -18.78 -0.92
CA GLU A 32 -11.76 -17.54 -0.85
C GLU A 32 -11.22 -16.52 -1.87
N HIS A 33 -12.15 -15.78 -2.48
CA HIS A 33 -11.84 -14.71 -3.42
C HIS A 33 -11.73 -13.40 -2.62
N LEU A 34 -10.55 -12.81 -2.58
CA LEU A 34 -10.32 -11.48 -2.00
C LEU A 34 -10.07 -10.47 -3.11
N ASP A 35 -10.27 -9.19 -2.85
CA ASP A 35 -9.94 -8.18 -3.85
C ASP A 35 -8.41 -8.07 -4.01
N GLN A 36 -7.95 -7.87 -5.24
CA GLN A 36 -6.51 -7.78 -5.54
C GLN A 36 -5.79 -6.69 -4.73
N VAL A 37 -6.53 -5.66 -4.30
CA VAL A 37 -6.04 -4.56 -3.44
C VAL A 37 -5.68 -5.06 -2.03
N GLU A 38 -6.48 -5.94 -1.43
CA GLU A 38 -6.23 -6.50 -0.09
C GLU A 38 -5.01 -7.42 -0.09
N ILE A 39 -4.85 -8.21 -1.17
CA ILE A 39 -3.74 -9.16 -1.34
C ILE A 39 -2.38 -8.45 -1.42
N VAL A 40 -2.31 -7.25 -2.03
CA VAL A 40 -1.07 -6.46 -2.07
C VAL A 40 -0.67 -5.98 -0.67
N GLY A 41 -1.64 -5.58 0.16
CA GLY A 41 -1.42 -5.21 1.55
C GLY A 41 -0.95 -6.38 2.43
N LEU A 42 -1.57 -7.55 2.23
CA LEU A 42 -1.30 -8.78 2.97
C LEU A 42 0.12 -9.35 2.81
N LEU A 43 0.80 -9.08 1.69
CA LEU A 43 2.11 -9.66 1.41
C LEU A 43 3.28 -8.96 2.10
N GLY A 44 3.18 -7.66 2.38
CA GLY A 44 4.26 -6.87 2.97
C GLY A 44 5.59 -6.93 2.20
N HIS A 45 6.70 -6.49 2.82
CA HIS A 45 8.02 -6.64 2.22
C HIS A 45 8.47 -8.11 2.29
N GLY A 46 8.61 -8.78 1.14
CA GLY A 46 9.16 -10.13 1.04
C GLY A 46 8.31 -11.26 1.65
N GLY A 47 6.99 -11.06 1.80
CA GLY A 47 6.10 -12.07 2.39
C GLY A 47 6.11 -12.11 3.93
N ALA A 48 6.71 -11.12 4.59
CA ALA A 48 6.90 -11.13 6.05
C ALA A 48 5.59 -11.22 6.85
N THR A 49 4.54 -10.54 6.39
CA THR A 49 3.21 -10.57 7.02
C THR A 49 2.57 -11.96 6.92
N ILE A 50 2.59 -12.59 5.75
CA ILE A 50 2.07 -13.96 5.56
C ILE A 50 2.85 -14.97 6.40
N LYS A 51 4.19 -14.93 6.37
CA LYS A 51 5.04 -15.81 7.19
C LYS A 51 4.83 -15.66 8.69
N LYS A 52 4.29 -14.51 9.13
CA LYS A 52 3.84 -14.31 10.51
C LYS A 52 2.46 -14.93 10.73
N ILE A 53 1.51 -14.69 9.84
CA ILE A 53 0.15 -15.27 9.96
C ILE A 53 0.20 -16.80 9.90
N GLU A 54 0.99 -17.41 9.02
CA GLU A 54 1.19 -18.88 8.98
C GLU A 54 1.74 -19.42 10.30
N ARG A 55 2.71 -18.72 10.91
CA ARG A 55 3.29 -19.08 12.22
C ARG A 55 2.28 -18.95 13.36
N ASP A 56 1.50 -17.87 13.36
CA ASP A 56 0.57 -17.52 14.44
C ASP A 56 -0.76 -18.31 14.34
N SER A 57 -1.14 -18.77 13.13
CA SER A 57 -2.34 -19.58 12.89
C SER A 57 -2.08 -21.09 12.84
N GLY A 58 -0.88 -21.51 12.44
CA GLY A 58 -0.55 -22.91 12.14
C GLY A 58 -1.11 -23.42 10.81
N ALA A 59 -1.85 -22.61 10.05
CA ALA A 59 -2.28 -22.92 8.69
C ALA A 59 -1.22 -22.49 7.67
N ARG A 60 -1.15 -23.19 6.54
CA ARG A 60 -0.36 -22.79 5.37
C ARG A 60 -1.22 -21.93 4.44
N ILE A 61 -0.65 -20.84 3.92
CA ILE A 61 -1.40 -19.81 3.18
C ILE A 61 -0.80 -19.64 1.79
N GLN A 62 -1.58 -19.95 0.76
CA GLN A 62 -1.15 -19.82 -0.63
C GLN A 62 -1.92 -18.70 -1.33
N ILE A 63 -1.17 -17.81 -1.99
CA ILE A 63 -1.71 -16.59 -2.61
C ILE A 63 -1.45 -16.62 -4.11
N ASP A 64 -2.50 -16.67 -4.91
CA ASP A 64 -2.42 -16.45 -6.36
C ASP A 64 -2.57 -14.95 -6.65
N ARG A 65 -1.42 -14.29 -6.88
CA ARG A 65 -1.35 -12.86 -7.23
C ARG A 65 -1.92 -12.53 -8.61
N LYS A 66 -2.07 -13.50 -9.51
CA LYS A 66 -2.63 -13.27 -10.85
C LYS A 66 -4.16 -13.38 -10.84
N ARG A 67 -4.70 -14.30 -10.03
CA ARG A 67 -6.15 -14.54 -9.91
C ARG A 67 -6.83 -13.75 -8.80
N GLY A 68 -6.08 -13.26 -7.81
CA GLY A 68 -6.68 -12.58 -6.65
C GLY A 68 -7.33 -13.55 -5.66
N SER A 69 -6.79 -14.76 -5.50
CA SER A 69 -7.34 -15.77 -4.59
C SER A 69 -6.37 -16.15 -3.49
N VAL A 70 -6.88 -16.36 -2.28
CA VAL A 70 -6.13 -16.89 -1.14
C VAL A 70 -6.74 -18.22 -0.74
N SER A 71 -5.91 -19.25 -0.63
CA SER A 71 -6.29 -20.57 -0.12
C SER A 71 -5.54 -20.86 1.18
N TYR A 72 -6.23 -21.59 2.05
CA TYR A 72 -5.77 -21.97 3.38
C TYR A 72 -5.73 -23.50 3.44
N GLU A 73 -4.66 -24.05 4.02
CA GLU A 73 -4.46 -25.48 4.25
C GLU A 73 -4.19 -25.71 5.74
N GLY A 74 -4.93 -26.62 6.36
CA GLY A 74 -4.83 -26.94 7.79
C GLY A 74 -6.17 -27.41 8.36
N THR A 75 -6.19 -27.69 9.66
CA THR A 75 -7.44 -28.04 10.37
C THR A 75 -8.41 -26.86 10.41
N GLU A 76 -9.71 -27.11 10.58
CA GLU A 76 -10.75 -26.07 10.61
C GLU A 76 -10.43 -24.93 11.60
N THR A 77 -9.88 -25.25 12.77
CA THR A 77 -9.49 -24.26 13.78
C THR A 77 -8.30 -23.40 13.31
N GLN A 78 -7.31 -23.99 12.64
CA GLN A 78 -6.17 -23.27 12.06
C GLN A 78 -6.62 -22.38 10.90
N VAL A 79 -7.48 -22.88 10.02
CA VAL A 79 -8.05 -22.12 8.89
C VAL A 79 -8.88 -20.94 9.38
N ASN A 80 -9.75 -21.13 10.38
CA ASN A 80 -10.56 -20.04 10.94
C ASN A 80 -9.72 -18.97 11.65
N ASN A 81 -8.66 -19.37 12.38
CA ASN A 81 -7.70 -18.43 12.96
C ASN A 81 -6.89 -17.69 11.87
N ALA A 82 -6.45 -18.39 10.82
CA ALA A 82 -5.77 -17.79 9.68
C ALA A 82 -6.64 -16.76 8.96
N LYS A 83 -7.92 -17.07 8.70
CA LYS A 83 -8.89 -16.13 8.12
C LYS A 83 -9.06 -14.88 8.98
N ALA A 84 -9.22 -15.03 10.30
CA ALA A 84 -9.34 -13.90 11.22
C ALA A 84 -8.08 -13.01 11.22
N LEU A 85 -6.89 -13.61 11.20
CA LEU A 85 -5.61 -12.90 11.14
C LEU A 85 -5.37 -12.26 9.76
N VAL A 86 -5.78 -12.90 8.66
CA VAL A 86 -5.74 -12.34 7.31
C VAL A 86 -6.68 -11.14 7.19
N ALA A 87 -7.93 -11.25 7.65
CA ALA A 87 -8.88 -10.13 7.66
C ALA A 87 -8.38 -8.96 8.53
N ALA A 88 -7.84 -9.23 9.71
CA ALA A 88 -7.22 -8.22 10.57
C ALA A 88 -5.96 -7.59 9.95
N ALA A 89 -5.18 -8.35 9.18
CA ALA A 89 -4.02 -7.84 8.45
C ALA A 89 -4.41 -7.03 7.20
N ALA A 90 -5.49 -7.40 6.51
CA ALA A 90 -6.06 -6.62 5.42
C ALA A 90 -6.60 -5.27 5.93
N LEU A 91 -7.35 -5.28 7.04
CA LEU A 91 -7.80 -4.07 7.74
C LEU A 91 -6.62 -3.18 8.17
N LYS A 92 -5.54 -3.76 8.71
CA LYS A 92 -4.31 -3.02 9.06
C LYS A 92 -3.48 -2.56 7.86
N ALA A 93 -3.57 -3.23 6.72
CA ALA A 93 -3.00 -2.73 5.49
C ALA A 93 -3.83 -1.59 4.89
N HIS A 94 -5.12 -1.53 5.21
CA HIS A 94 -6.00 -0.40 4.94
C HIS A 94 -5.82 0.75 5.96
N GLU A 95 -5.21 0.50 7.13
CA GLU A 95 -4.65 1.53 8.01
C GLU A 95 -3.36 2.12 7.42
N ALA A 96 -3.53 3.00 6.43
CA ALA A 96 -2.58 4.01 5.96
C ALA A 96 -1.09 3.67 6.18
N PRO A 97 -0.46 2.88 5.29
CA PRO A 97 0.99 2.74 5.26
C PRO A 97 1.64 4.13 5.27
N ASP A 98 2.70 4.34 6.07
CA ASP A 98 3.33 5.65 6.21
C ASP A 98 4.05 6.07 4.91
N TYR A 99 3.28 6.62 3.97
CA TYR A 99 3.75 7.05 2.66
C TYR A 99 4.66 8.27 2.74
N CYS A 100 4.59 9.03 3.83
CA CYS A 100 5.32 10.28 3.98
C CYS A 100 6.59 10.16 4.84
N GLY A 101 6.70 9.12 5.65
CA GLY A 101 7.63 9.06 6.77
C GLY A 101 7.19 10.02 7.89
N GLU A 102 7.45 9.66 9.14
CA GLU A 102 7.10 10.46 10.32
C GLU A 102 7.51 11.95 10.20
N ASP A 103 8.71 12.23 9.68
CA ASP A 103 9.21 13.59 9.48
C ASP A 103 8.52 14.32 8.31
N GLY A 104 8.33 13.65 7.17
CA GLY A 104 7.65 14.22 6.01
C GLY A 104 6.19 14.54 6.30
N GLY A 105 5.48 13.64 7.01
CA GLY A 105 4.11 13.83 7.47
C GLY A 105 3.97 15.02 8.43
N LYS A 106 4.84 15.12 9.45
CA LYS A 106 4.88 16.27 10.37
C LYS A 106 5.10 17.60 9.65
N LYS A 107 6.03 17.64 8.69
CA LYS A 107 6.29 18.82 7.85
C LYS A 107 5.08 19.18 6.98
N ARG A 108 4.46 18.20 6.31
CA ARG A 108 3.25 18.39 5.48
C ARG A 108 2.08 18.93 6.30
N ALA A 109 1.82 18.37 7.48
CA ALA A 109 0.78 18.84 8.39
C ALA A 109 1.04 20.28 8.92
N LYS A 110 2.31 20.67 9.09
CA LYS A 110 2.66 22.07 9.39
C LYS A 110 2.40 22.99 8.19
N ALA A 111 2.77 22.57 6.98
CA ALA A 111 2.53 23.31 5.75
C ALA A 111 1.04 23.58 5.50
N LEU A 112 0.20 22.53 5.61
CA LEU A 112 -1.26 22.62 5.46
C LEU A 112 -1.91 23.58 6.48
N ARG A 113 -1.45 23.58 7.74
CA ARG A 113 -1.93 24.54 8.76
C ARG A 113 -1.61 25.99 8.39
N VAL A 114 -0.43 26.27 7.82
CA VAL A 114 -0.08 27.62 7.35
C VAL A 114 -0.88 27.98 6.09
N GLN A 115 -1.07 27.03 5.17
CA GLN A 115 -1.90 27.23 3.97
C GLN A 115 -3.37 27.53 4.31
N LYS A 116 -3.95 26.87 5.34
CA LYS A 116 -5.29 27.19 5.85
C LYS A 116 -5.38 28.66 6.29
N ARG A 117 -4.42 29.12 7.08
CA ARG A 117 -4.35 30.52 7.55
C ARG A 117 -4.17 31.53 6.40
N SER A 118 -3.43 31.17 5.34
CA SER A 118 -3.36 31.98 4.12
C SER A 118 -4.73 32.11 3.45
N ARG A 119 -5.46 30.99 3.29
CA ARG A 119 -6.81 30.99 2.71
C ARG A 119 -7.79 31.84 3.55
N GLU A 120 -7.69 31.79 4.87
CA GLU A 120 -8.47 32.63 5.81
C GLU A 120 -8.14 34.12 5.64
N ALA A 121 -6.86 34.51 5.64
CA ALA A 121 -6.44 35.89 5.42
C ALA A 121 -6.87 36.44 4.05
N LYS A 122 -6.82 35.61 2.99
CA LYS A 122 -7.31 35.98 1.66
C LYS A 122 -8.82 36.17 1.59
N ARG A 123 -9.61 35.37 2.32
CA ARG A 123 -11.06 35.59 2.46
C ARG A 123 -11.33 36.91 3.16
N GLN A 124 -10.68 37.16 4.30
CA GLN A 124 -10.81 38.44 5.01
C GLN A 124 -10.42 39.64 4.13
N ALA A 125 -9.39 39.50 3.29
CA ALA A 125 -9.01 40.54 2.33
C ALA A 125 -10.12 40.83 1.29
N HIS A 126 -10.83 39.79 0.82
CA HIS A 126 -11.98 39.92 -0.07
C HIS A 126 -13.17 40.60 0.65
N ASP A 127 -13.54 40.13 1.83
CA ASP A 127 -14.66 40.66 2.61
C ASP A 127 -14.47 42.15 2.96
N LEU A 128 -13.22 42.57 3.22
CA LEU A 128 -12.87 43.97 3.49
C LEU A 128 -12.92 44.83 2.22
N TRP A 129 -12.53 44.25 1.07
CA TRP A 129 -12.62 44.93 -0.22
C TRP A 129 -14.07 45.20 -0.63
N GLU A 130 -14.96 44.23 -0.45
CA GLU A 130 -16.40 44.38 -0.68
C GLU A 130 -17.05 45.41 0.25
N LYS A 131 -16.55 45.54 1.48
CA LYS A 131 -16.98 46.58 2.45
C LYS A 131 -16.35 47.96 2.19
N GLY A 132 -15.49 48.09 1.18
CA GLY A 132 -14.82 49.34 0.82
C GLY A 132 -13.58 49.69 1.66
N ASP A 133 -13.20 48.88 2.65
CA ASP A 133 -11.95 49.05 3.41
C ASP A 133 -10.75 48.52 2.61
N LYS A 134 -10.26 49.38 1.71
CA LYS A 134 -9.09 49.09 0.86
C LYS A 134 -7.79 48.95 1.66
N ALA A 135 -7.69 49.56 2.85
CA ALA A 135 -6.48 49.52 3.67
C ALA A 135 -6.38 48.20 4.45
N GLY A 136 -7.46 47.78 5.10
CA GLY A 136 -7.59 46.46 5.71
C GLY A 136 -7.48 45.33 4.68
N ALA A 137 -8.15 45.47 3.52
CA ALA A 137 -8.05 44.50 2.43
C ALA A 137 -6.61 44.30 1.94
N LYS A 138 -5.85 45.39 1.73
CA LYS A 138 -4.43 45.32 1.36
C LYS A 138 -3.61 44.60 2.43
N THR A 139 -3.79 44.95 3.69
CA THR A 139 -3.07 44.37 4.84
C THR A 139 -3.28 42.85 4.93
N MET A 140 -4.53 42.40 4.81
CA MET A 140 -4.86 40.97 4.84
C MET A 140 -4.39 40.22 3.58
N SER A 141 -4.37 40.89 2.41
CA SER A 141 -3.81 40.35 1.17
C SER A 141 -2.30 40.11 1.28
N GLU A 142 -1.56 41.07 1.84
CA GLU A 142 -0.11 40.96 2.08
C GLU A 142 0.19 39.85 3.10
N ARG A 143 -0.60 39.76 4.17
CA ARG A 143 -0.50 38.65 5.14
C ARG A 143 -0.78 37.28 4.51
N GLY A 144 -1.76 37.18 3.61
CA GLY A 144 -2.02 35.96 2.84
C GLY A 144 -0.83 35.54 1.96
N LYS A 145 -0.19 36.49 1.27
CA LYS A 145 1.01 36.24 0.44
C LYS A 145 2.21 35.78 1.26
N GLU A 146 2.43 36.37 2.44
CA GLU A 146 3.50 35.96 3.37
C GLU A 146 3.27 34.52 3.87
N LEU A 147 2.03 34.20 4.27
CA LEU A 147 1.65 32.86 4.71
C LEU A 147 1.74 31.83 3.56
N ASP A 148 1.40 32.17 2.33
CA ASP A 148 1.66 31.34 1.15
C ASP A 148 3.15 31.03 0.99
N ALA A 149 4.02 32.05 1.06
CA ALA A 149 5.46 31.87 0.91
C ALA A 149 6.04 30.98 2.03
N GLN A 150 5.53 31.10 3.26
CA GLN A 150 5.86 30.21 4.37
C GLN A 150 5.34 28.79 4.16
N ALA A 151 4.08 28.62 3.73
CA ALA A 151 3.48 27.32 3.43
C ALA A 151 4.24 26.61 2.30
N LYS A 152 4.63 27.32 1.23
CA LYS A 152 5.41 26.76 0.13
C LYS A 152 6.75 26.22 0.61
N LYS A 153 7.51 27.00 1.41
CA LYS A 153 8.79 26.52 2.00
C LYS A 153 8.60 25.25 2.83
N LEU A 154 7.51 25.15 3.60
CA LEU A 154 7.19 23.94 4.38
C LEU A 154 6.75 22.76 3.50
N HIS A 155 6.02 23.00 2.42
CA HIS A 155 5.68 21.98 1.42
C HIS A 155 6.94 21.47 0.70
N ASP A 156 7.84 22.36 0.26
CA ASP A 156 9.12 22.01 -0.37
C ASP A 156 9.97 21.14 0.59
N GLN A 157 10.04 21.50 1.87
CA GLN A 157 10.72 20.71 2.92
C GLN A 157 10.06 19.35 3.16
N ALA A 158 8.73 19.28 3.18
CA ALA A 158 7.98 18.04 3.32
C ALA A 158 8.24 17.11 2.12
N ALA A 159 8.12 17.65 0.90
CA ALA A 159 8.35 16.92 -0.34
C ALA A 159 9.76 16.30 -0.41
N HIS A 160 10.78 17.04 0.05
CA HIS A 160 12.15 16.52 0.11
C HIS A 160 12.32 15.40 1.14
N ALA A 161 11.72 15.53 2.33
CA ALA A 161 11.75 14.48 3.34
C ALA A 161 11.04 13.19 2.89
N ILE A 162 9.85 13.33 2.29
CA ILE A 162 9.08 12.22 1.70
C ILE A 162 9.91 11.54 0.59
N TYR A 163 10.45 12.33 -0.35
CA TYR A 163 11.27 11.82 -1.43
C TYR A 163 12.49 11.03 -0.93
N LEU A 164 13.27 11.58 0.00
CA LEU A 164 14.42 10.89 0.59
C LEU A 164 14.02 9.61 1.33
N HIS A 165 12.91 9.62 2.06
CA HIS A 165 12.43 8.44 2.78
C HIS A 165 12.08 7.28 1.85
N ARG A 166 11.44 7.58 0.69
CA ARG A 166 11.03 6.55 -0.29
C ARG A 166 12.16 6.07 -1.19
N ASN A 167 13.10 6.96 -1.54
CA ASN A 167 14.19 6.71 -2.50
C ASN A 167 15.53 6.37 -1.85
N GLY A 168 15.69 6.55 -0.53
CA GLY A 168 16.91 6.22 0.19
C GLY A 168 17.28 4.73 0.07
N GLY A 169 18.50 4.43 -0.37
CA GLY A 169 18.99 3.07 -0.57
C GLY A 169 18.36 2.32 -1.75
N ARG A 170 17.60 3.01 -2.62
CA ARG A 170 17.10 2.45 -3.89
C ARG A 170 18.16 2.57 -4.99
N PRO A 171 18.15 1.68 -6.01
CA PRO A 171 19.06 1.79 -7.13
C PRO A 171 18.75 3.03 -7.99
N ASP A 172 19.71 3.49 -8.79
CA ASP A 172 19.55 4.74 -9.53
C ASP A 172 18.45 4.68 -10.60
N ASN A 173 18.26 3.52 -11.23
CA ASN A 173 17.19 3.24 -12.20
C ASN A 173 15.78 3.13 -11.58
N TYR A 174 15.59 3.57 -10.34
CA TYR A 174 14.32 3.61 -9.63
C TYR A 174 14.02 5.01 -9.09
N ILE A 175 12.75 5.42 -9.15
CA ILE A 175 12.23 6.61 -8.48
C ILE A 175 10.80 6.40 -7.97
N ASP A 176 10.60 6.66 -6.69
CA ASP A 176 9.28 6.68 -6.05
C ASP A 176 8.84 8.12 -5.78
N LEU A 177 7.70 8.48 -6.39
CA LEU A 177 7.07 9.79 -6.34
C LEU A 177 5.78 9.79 -5.49
N HIS A 178 5.44 8.67 -4.85
CA HIS A 178 4.22 8.53 -4.07
C HIS A 178 4.23 9.46 -2.83
N GLY A 179 3.05 9.92 -2.41
CA GLY A 179 2.89 10.87 -1.30
C GLY A 179 3.27 12.33 -1.62
N LEU A 180 3.80 12.61 -2.82
CA LEU A 180 4.13 13.95 -3.28
C LEU A 180 2.93 14.64 -3.95
N PHE A 181 2.95 15.97 -4.02
CA PHE A 181 2.03 16.70 -4.90
C PHE A 181 2.53 16.68 -6.35
N VAL A 182 1.64 16.84 -7.33
CA VAL A 182 1.94 16.69 -8.77
C VAL A 182 3.13 17.53 -9.22
N GLU A 183 3.21 18.80 -8.84
CA GLU A 183 4.33 19.69 -9.18
C GLU A 183 5.65 19.25 -8.55
N GLU A 184 5.59 18.71 -7.32
CA GLU A 184 6.75 18.20 -6.58
C GLU A 184 7.27 16.92 -7.25
N ALA A 185 6.37 15.98 -7.56
CA ALA A 185 6.67 14.73 -8.26
C ALA A 185 7.29 15.00 -9.65
N LEU A 186 6.68 15.87 -10.45
CA LEU A 186 7.21 16.25 -11.76
C LEU A 186 8.57 16.96 -11.65
N ARG A 187 8.82 17.74 -10.59
CA ARG A 187 10.14 18.36 -10.36
C ARG A 187 11.20 17.29 -10.10
N PHE A 188 10.96 16.33 -9.21
CA PHE A 188 11.92 15.25 -8.95
C PHE A 188 12.14 14.35 -10.17
N LEU A 189 11.07 13.98 -10.89
CA LEU A 189 11.18 13.21 -12.13
C LEU A 189 12.02 13.94 -13.20
N LYS A 190 11.81 15.25 -13.37
CA LYS A 190 12.60 16.08 -14.30
C LYS A 190 14.08 16.10 -13.97
N GLU A 191 14.44 16.20 -12.68
CA GLU A 191 15.86 16.18 -12.28
C GLU A 191 16.47 14.79 -12.41
N ARG A 192 15.74 13.72 -12.03
CA ARG A 192 16.20 12.33 -12.20
C ARG A 192 16.45 11.99 -13.66
N LEU A 193 15.53 12.30 -14.56
CA LEU A 193 15.70 12.02 -16.00
C LEU A 193 16.90 12.74 -16.65
N LYS A 194 17.43 13.81 -16.06
CA LYS A 194 18.67 14.46 -16.56
C LYS A 194 19.93 13.65 -16.27
N THR A 195 19.90 12.71 -15.31
CA THR A 195 21.06 11.89 -14.95
C THR A 195 21.18 10.62 -15.79
N PHE A 196 20.24 10.40 -16.72
CA PHE A 196 20.16 9.19 -17.55
C PHE A 196 20.67 9.46 -18.97
N ALA A 197 21.38 8.49 -19.52
CA ALA A 197 21.78 8.47 -20.91
C ALA A 197 20.65 7.95 -21.82
N PRO A 198 20.68 8.27 -23.12
CA PRO A 198 19.76 7.68 -24.10
C PRO A 198 19.89 6.15 -24.14
N GLY A 199 18.76 5.44 -24.16
CA GLY A 199 18.67 3.98 -24.15
C GLY A 199 18.63 3.34 -22.75
N GLU A 200 18.83 4.10 -21.68
CA GLU A 200 18.63 3.61 -20.31
C GLU A 200 17.13 3.50 -19.96
N LYS A 201 16.85 2.92 -18.78
CA LYS A 201 15.49 2.72 -18.28
C LYS A 201 15.35 3.22 -16.85
N LEU A 202 14.22 3.84 -16.53
CA LEU A 202 13.87 4.34 -15.20
C LEU A 202 12.50 3.81 -14.79
N GLU A 203 12.44 3.06 -13.70
CA GLU A 203 11.19 2.64 -13.04
C GLU A 203 10.64 3.81 -12.21
N VAL A 204 9.40 4.22 -12.48
CA VAL A 204 8.73 5.38 -11.88
C VAL A 204 7.47 4.92 -11.15
N VAL A 205 7.54 4.87 -9.82
CA VAL A 205 6.39 4.59 -8.95
C VAL A 205 5.62 5.89 -8.72
N THR A 206 4.36 5.93 -9.17
CA THR A 206 3.45 7.07 -9.02
C THR A 206 2.35 6.84 -7.97
N GLY A 207 2.18 5.58 -7.54
CA GLY A 207 1.19 5.15 -6.55
C GLY A 207 -0.17 4.79 -7.18
N ALA A 208 -0.80 3.74 -6.67
CA ALA A 208 -2.01 3.14 -7.25
C ALA A 208 -3.32 3.95 -7.02
N GLY A 209 -3.26 5.11 -6.34
CA GLY A 209 -4.38 6.05 -6.25
C GLY A 209 -5.42 5.83 -5.14
N HIS A 210 -5.40 4.68 -4.46
CA HIS A 210 -6.44 4.23 -3.52
C HIS A 210 -6.72 5.15 -2.29
N HIS A 211 -5.88 6.15 -2.01
CA HIS A 211 -5.96 6.95 -0.77
C HIS A 211 -5.83 8.47 -0.95
N SER A 212 -6.03 9.01 -2.15
CA SER A 212 -6.24 10.46 -2.28
C SER A 212 -7.66 10.82 -1.79
N GLU A 213 -7.84 11.94 -1.08
CA GLU A 213 -9.17 12.37 -0.58
C GLU A 213 -10.22 12.47 -1.72
N ASP A 214 -9.79 12.72 -2.95
CA ASP A 214 -10.63 12.80 -4.16
C ASP A 214 -10.70 11.49 -5.00
N HIS A 215 -10.10 10.38 -4.55
CA HIS A 215 -9.97 9.11 -5.30
C HIS A 215 -9.34 9.21 -6.71
N GLN A 216 -8.54 10.26 -6.96
CA GLN A 216 -7.82 10.46 -8.22
C GLN A 216 -6.31 10.38 -8.00
N ALA A 217 -5.68 9.37 -8.61
CA ALA A 217 -4.22 9.33 -8.79
C ALA A 217 -3.78 10.48 -9.71
N LYS A 218 -3.58 11.70 -9.17
CA LYS A 218 -3.24 12.89 -9.98
C LYS A 218 -1.78 12.89 -10.49
N ILE A 219 -0.90 12.06 -9.93
CA ILE A 219 0.53 11.98 -10.31
C ILE A 219 0.69 11.24 -11.65
N LYS A 220 0.17 10.01 -11.77
CA LYS A 220 0.27 9.18 -12.98
C LYS A 220 -0.10 9.89 -14.30
N PRO A 221 -1.28 10.54 -14.44
CA PRO A 221 -1.65 11.21 -15.69
C PRO A 221 -0.73 12.40 -15.99
N ALA A 222 -0.29 13.15 -14.97
CA ALA A 222 0.63 14.27 -15.15
C ALA A 222 2.04 13.81 -15.56
N VAL A 223 2.50 12.66 -15.04
CA VAL A 223 3.74 12.00 -15.48
C VAL A 223 3.63 11.55 -16.93
N ILE A 224 2.54 10.84 -17.30
CA ILE A 224 2.30 10.41 -18.69
C ILE A 224 2.24 11.60 -19.65
N GLU A 225 1.55 12.69 -19.29
CA GLU A 225 1.49 13.92 -20.07
C GLU A 225 2.88 14.54 -20.27
N TYR A 226 3.71 14.57 -19.22
CA TYR A 226 5.08 15.07 -19.29
C TYR A 226 5.99 14.19 -20.17
N LEU A 227 5.88 12.86 -20.06
CA LEU A 227 6.63 11.92 -20.90
C LEU A 227 6.24 12.06 -22.38
N GLY A 228 4.94 12.19 -22.67
CA GLY A 228 4.43 12.48 -24.01
C GLY A 228 4.96 13.80 -24.57
N LYS A 229 4.98 14.87 -23.77
CA LYS A 229 5.61 16.16 -24.14
C LYS A 229 7.10 16.05 -24.42
N LYS A 230 7.80 15.11 -23.76
CA LYS A 230 9.22 14.80 -24.01
C LYS A 230 9.46 13.78 -25.13
N LYS A 231 8.40 13.19 -25.71
CA LYS A 231 8.45 12.08 -26.68
C LYS A 231 9.22 10.85 -26.17
N LEU A 232 9.27 10.66 -24.85
CA LEU A 232 9.86 9.47 -24.24
C LEU A 232 8.89 8.29 -24.36
N ARG A 233 9.42 7.10 -24.66
CA ARG A 233 8.61 5.88 -24.61
C ARG A 233 8.46 5.44 -23.16
N TRP A 234 7.32 4.87 -22.84
CA TRP A 234 7.04 4.28 -21.54
C TRP A 234 6.08 3.11 -21.70
N GLU A 235 6.09 2.21 -20.73
CA GLU A 235 5.14 1.12 -20.57
C GLU A 235 4.62 1.11 -19.14
N GLU A 236 3.41 0.60 -18.94
CA GLU A 236 2.83 0.42 -17.61
C GLU A 236 3.21 -0.97 -17.08
N LEU A 237 3.89 -1.02 -15.93
CA LEU A 237 4.24 -2.28 -15.27
C LEU A 237 3.09 -2.77 -14.39
N ASN A 238 2.40 -1.84 -13.72
CA ASN A 238 1.17 -2.08 -12.97
C ASN A 238 0.41 -0.75 -12.76
N ALA A 239 -0.75 -0.80 -12.11
CA ALA A 239 -1.63 0.36 -11.92
C ALA A 239 -0.95 1.63 -11.36
N GLY A 240 0.10 1.49 -10.53
CA GLY A 240 0.86 2.60 -9.96
C GLY A 240 2.21 2.91 -10.63
N ASP A 241 2.75 2.01 -11.45
CA ASP A 241 4.18 1.99 -11.79
C ASP A 241 4.41 1.98 -13.32
N LEU A 242 5.34 2.83 -13.77
CA LEU A 242 5.70 3.01 -15.18
C LEU A 242 7.18 2.70 -15.40
N LEU A 243 7.53 2.02 -16.48
CA LEU A 243 8.92 1.92 -16.94
C LEU A 243 9.14 2.92 -18.08
N VAL A 244 10.04 3.88 -17.87
CA VAL A 244 10.37 4.94 -18.82
C VAL A 244 11.67 4.59 -19.53
N TYR A 245 11.70 4.83 -20.84
CA TYR A 245 12.89 4.67 -21.70
C TYR A 245 13.43 6.06 -22.06
N THR A 246 14.71 6.31 -21.75
CA THR A 246 15.38 7.62 -21.93
C THR A 246 16.10 7.78 -23.27
#